data_AF-A0A1G7M5M0-F1
#
_entry.id   AF-A0A1G7M5M0-F1
#
_cell.length_a   1.000
_cell.length_b   1.000
_cell.length_c   1.000
_cell.angle_alpha   90.00
_cell.angle_beta   90.00
_cell.angle_gamma   90.00
#
_symmetry.space_group_name_H-M   'P 1'
#
loop_
_entity.id
_entity.type
_entity.pdbx_description
1 polymer ?
#
loop_
_entity_poly.entity_id
_entity_poly.type
_entity_poly.pdbx_seq_one_letter_code
_entity_poly.pdbx_strand_id
1 'polypeptide(L)' 'MLRKLPANAARAFIMGNVLEMTDKEIAAELGVSDRMVRKYMAQAMLHCMQLEARWTADAS' A
#
# COMPACT_ATOMS: atom_id res chain seq x y z
N MET A 1 7.42 7.98 -3.81
CA MET A 1 7.03 6.69 -3.20
C MET A 1 5.69 6.22 -3.75
N LEU A 2 4.55 6.79 -3.34
CA LEU A 2 3.22 6.27 -3.72
C LEU A 2 2.85 6.39 -5.22
N ARG A 3 3.41 7.37 -5.95
CA ARG A 3 3.15 7.55 -7.40
C ARG A 3 3.63 6.40 -8.29
N LYS A 4 4.48 5.49 -7.78
CA LYS A 4 4.99 4.32 -8.52
C LYS A 4 4.14 3.06 -8.29
N LEU A 5 3.16 3.11 -7.39
CA LEU A 5 2.23 2.02 -7.11
C LEU A 5 1.02 2.08 -8.06
N PRO A 6 0.38 0.92 -8.34
CA PRO A 6 -0.95 0.91 -8.94
C PRO A 6 -1.93 1.77 -8.13
N ALA A 7 -2.83 2.47 -8.81
CA ALA A 7 -3.73 3.46 -8.19
C ALA A 7 -4.50 2.88 -6.98
N ASN A 8 -5.07 1.69 -7.10
CA ASN A 8 -5.78 1.05 -6.00
C ASN A 8 -4.88 0.63 -4.84
N ALA A 9 -3.62 0.27 -5.11
CA ALA A 9 -2.67 -0.06 -4.04
C ALA A 9 -2.24 1.18 -3.26
N ALA A 10 -2.01 2.30 -3.95
CA ALA A 10 -1.74 3.58 -3.30
C ALA A 10 -2.93 4.06 -2.45
N ARG A 11 -4.16 3.95 -2.98
CA ARG A 11 -5.39 4.31 -2.23
C ARG A 11 -5.61 3.42 -1.01
N ALA A 12 -5.54 2.09 -1.17
CA ALA A 12 -5.68 1.13 -0.07
C ALA A 12 -4.66 1.39 1.04
N PHE A 13 -3.40 1.67 0.67
CA PHE A 13 -2.34 1.97 1.63
C PHE A 13 -2.64 3.23 2.47
N ILE A 14 -3.09 4.32 1.84
CA ILE A 14 -3.48 5.55 2.55
C ILE A 14 -4.68 5.29 3.46
N MET A 15 -5.72 4.63 2.94
CA MET A 15 -6.92 4.34 3.72
C MET A 15 -6.62 3.50 4.97
N GLY A 16 -5.78 2.46 4.86
CA GLY A 16 -5.46 1.63 6.01
C GLY A 16 -4.46 2.24 6.99
N ASN A 17 -3.49 3.03 6.53
CA ASN A 17 -2.42 3.56 7.41
C ASN A 17 -2.68 4.98 7.92
N VAL A 18 -3.48 5.79 7.21
CA VAL A 18 -3.77 7.19 7.58
C VAL A 18 -5.18 7.35 8.09
N LEU A 19 -6.15 6.67 7.46
CA LEU A 19 -7.56 6.71 7.88
C LEU A 19 -7.94 5.55 8.81
N GLU A 20 -6.97 4.68 9.14
CA GLU A 20 -7.13 3.53 10.03
C GLU A 20 -8.28 2.59 9.64
N MET A 21 -8.64 2.57 8.36
CA MET A 21 -9.72 1.73 7.84
C MET A 21 -9.32 0.26 7.83
N THR A 22 -10.29 -0.61 8.11
CA THR A 22 -10.12 -2.07 8.00
C THR A 22 -10.11 -2.54 6.55
N ASP A 23 -9.58 -3.76 6.31
CA ASP A 23 -9.60 -4.39 4.98
C ASP A 23 -11.01 -4.43 4.36
N LYS A 24 -12.05 -4.60 5.19
CA LYS A 24 -13.45 -4.65 4.75
C LYS A 24 -13.98 -3.30 4.29
N GLU A 25 -13.68 -2.25 5.04
CA GLU A 25 -14.09 -0.88 4.69
C GLU A 25 -13.37 -0.40 3.43
N ILE A 26 -12.08 -0.73 3.30
CA ILE A 26 -11.30 -0.45 2.09
C ILE A 26 -11.86 -1.25 0.90
N ALA A 27 -12.20 -2.53 1.08
CA ALA A 27 -12.77 -3.37 0.04
C ALA A 27 -14.08 -2.77 -0.50
N ALA A 28 -14.96 -2.32 0.39
CA ALA A 28 -16.21 -1.65 0.04
C ALA A 28 -15.96 -0.33 -0.71
N GLU A 29 -15.06 0.53 -0.21
CA GLU A 29 -14.74 1.84 -0.81
C GLU A 29 -14.08 1.71 -2.20
N LEU A 30 -13.28 0.66 -2.41
CA LEU A 30 -12.59 0.41 -3.68
C LEU A 30 -13.37 -0.49 -4.64
N GLY A 31 -14.50 -1.06 -4.23
CA GLY A 31 -15.29 -1.99 -5.03
C GLY A 31 -14.54 -3.29 -5.36
N VAL A 32 -13.73 -3.79 -4.42
CA VAL A 32 -12.92 -5.03 -4.59
C VAL A 32 -13.16 -5.99 -3.42
N SER A 33 -12.55 -7.18 -3.47
CA SER A 33 -12.59 -8.12 -2.33
C SER A 33 -11.50 -7.84 -1.30
N ASP A 34 -11.72 -8.23 -0.04
CA ASP A 34 -10.71 -8.16 1.03
C ASP A 34 -9.39 -8.85 0.62
N ARG A 35 -9.47 -9.91 -0.18
CA ARG A 35 -8.29 -10.60 -0.73
C ARG A 35 -7.46 -9.67 -1.63
N MET A 36 -8.12 -8.84 -2.44
CA MET A 36 -7.45 -7.84 -3.27
C MET A 36 -6.85 -6.73 -2.41
N VAL A 37 -7.53 -6.30 -1.34
CA VAL A 37 -6.98 -5.32 -0.40
C VAL A 37 -5.68 -5.82 0.23
N ARG A 38 -5.65 -7.07 0.74
CA ARG A 38 -4.40 -7.66 1.27
C ARG A 38 -3.28 -7.74 0.22
N LYS A 39 -3.62 -8.07 -1.02
CA LYS A 39 -2.66 -8.05 -2.14
C LYS A 39 -2.10 -6.64 -2.36
N TYR A 40 -2.96 -5.63 -2.36
CA TYR A 40 -2.59 -4.23 -2.51
C TYR A 40 -1.71 -3.74 -1.36
N MET A 41 -2.04 -4.10 -0.12
CA MET A 41 -1.22 -3.80 1.06
C MET A 41 0.17 -4.43 0.96
N ALA A 42 0.27 -5.70 0.59
CA ALA A 42 1.55 -6.37 0.39
C ALA A 42 2.40 -5.69 -0.71
N GLN A 43 1.78 -5.30 -1.83
CA GLN A 43 2.46 -4.55 -2.89
C GLN A 43 2.98 -3.20 -2.41
N ALA A 44 2.17 -2.46 -1.64
CA ALA A 44 2.57 -1.18 -1.08
C ALA A 44 3.74 -1.34 -0.10
N MET A 45 3.65 -2.28 0.83
CA MET A 45 4.72 -2.55 1.80
C MET A 45 6.03 -3.00 1.13
N LEU A 46 5.97 -3.87 0.13
CA LEU A 46 7.16 -4.25 -0.64
C LEU A 46 7.81 -3.03 -1.29
N HIS A 47 7.00 -2.10 -1.82
CA HIS A 47 7.52 -0.86 -2.39
C HIS A 47 8.18 0.05 -1.34
N CYS A 48 7.65 0.08 -0.11
CA CYS A 48 8.28 0.76 1.02
C CYS A 48 9.67 0.17 1.30
N MET A 49 9.76 -1.15 1.45
CA MET A 49 11.02 -1.85 1.74
C MET A 49 12.07 -1.62 0.66
N GLN A 50 11.68 -1.64 -0.62
CA GLN A 50 12.58 -1.37 -1.75
C GLN A 50 13.08 0.09 -1.79
N LEU A 51 12.30 1.03 -1.24
CA LEU A 51 12.72 2.42 -1.12
C LEU A 51 13.71 2.57 0.04
N GLU A 52 13.39 1.98 1.19
CA GLU A 52 14.25 1.96 2.36
C GLU A 52 15.61 1.31 2.06
N ALA A 53 15.62 0.14 1.42
CA ALA A 53 16.83 -0.56 1.03
C ALA A 53 17.73 0.27 0.07
N ARG A 54 17.14 1.11 -0.77
CA ARG A 54 17.91 2.00 -1.64
C ARG A 54 18.45 3.19 -0.86
N TRP A 55 17.67 3.77 0.04
CA TRP A 55 18.14 4.85 0.91
C TRP A 55 19.28 4.42 1.81
N THR A 56 19.23 3.21 2.37
CA THR A 56 20.33 2.68 3.18
C THR A 56 21.58 2.40 2.34
N ALA A 57 21.43 1.91 1.10
CA ALA A 57 22.54 1.71 0.18
C ALA A 57 23.20 3.03 -0.27
N ASP A 58 22.40 4.08 -0.52
CA ASP A 58 22.89 5.41 -0.93
C ASP A 58 23.55 6.20 0.22
N ALA A 59 23.25 5.83 1.48
CA ALA A 59 23.81 6.43 2.68
C ALA A 59 25.12 5.75 3.16
N SER A 60 25.58 4.72 2.45
CA SER A 60 26.77 3.90 2.77
C SER A 60 27.96 4.17 1.86
#